data_AF-A0AAQ1J4Y6-F1
#
_entry.id   AF-A0AAQ1J4Y6-F1
#
_cell.length_a   1.000
_cell.length_b   1.000
_cell.length_c   1.000
_cell.angle_alpha   90.00
_cell.angle_beta   90.00
_cell.angle_gamma   90.00
#
_symmetry.space_group_name_H-M   'P 1'
#
loop_
_entity.id
_entity.type
_entity.pdbx_description
1 polymer ?
#
loop_
_entity_poly.entity_id
_entity_poly.type
_entity_poly.pdbx_seq_one_letter_code
_entity_poly.pdbx_strand_id
1 'polypeptide(L)'
;MTQSQYPSSFDHEALLASGRGELFGPGNAQLPAPPMLMFDRITTINADGGEHGKGYVEAELDIHPDLWFFQCHFIGDPVMPGCLGLDAMWQLVGFYLGWIGGPGRGRALGVGEVKFTGQVTPDIKKVVYKINLKRVINRKLVMGIADGVLEADGQVIYTCNDMRVGLFGAKDEAAGG
;
A
#
# COMPACT_ATOMS: atom_id res chain seq x y z
N MET A 1 -21.68 -2.39 -0.96
CA MET A 1 -20.85 -2.08 -2.15
C MET A 1 -20.85 -3.34 -3.01
N THR A 2 -20.92 -3.23 -4.33
CA THR A 2 -20.75 -4.39 -5.21
C THR A 2 -19.34 -4.95 -5.03
N GLN A 3 -19.21 -6.27 -5.04
CA GLN A 3 -17.93 -6.98 -5.01
C GLN A 3 -17.04 -6.47 -6.15
N SER A 4 -15.75 -6.26 -5.88
CA SER A 4 -14.81 -5.86 -6.93
C SER A 4 -14.76 -6.92 -8.03
N GLN A 5 -14.51 -6.49 -9.26
CA GLN A 5 -14.26 -7.40 -10.39
C GLN A 5 -12.87 -8.06 -10.31
N TYR A 6 -11.98 -7.54 -9.46
CA TYR A 6 -10.63 -8.06 -9.29
C TYR A 6 -10.55 -9.08 -8.15
N PRO A 7 -9.51 -9.95 -8.14
CA PRO A 7 -9.29 -10.92 -7.06
C PRO A 7 -9.21 -10.28 -5.67
N SER A 8 -9.44 -11.07 -4.62
CA SER A 8 -9.30 -10.66 -3.21
C SER A 8 -7.91 -10.95 -2.62
N SER A 9 -6.96 -11.37 -3.45
CA SER A 9 -5.55 -11.61 -3.10
C SER A 9 -4.68 -11.50 -4.36
N PHE A 10 -3.42 -11.07 -4.22
CA PHE A 10 -2.50 -10.84 -5.33
C PHE A 10 -1.11 -11.35 -4.98
N ASP A 11 -0.50 -12.10 -5.89
CA ASP A 11 0.89 -12.54 -5.80
C ASP A 11 1.85 -11.47 -6.34
N HIS A 12 3.15 -11.73 -6.19
CA HIS A 12 4.20 -10.77 -6.57
C HIS A 12 4.14 -10.41 -8.06
N GLU A 13 3.88 -11.37 -8.95
CA GLU A 13 3.78 -11.10 -10.39
C GLU A 13 2.62 -10.17 -10.73
N ALA A 14 1.46 -10.33 -10.06
CA ALA A 14 0.35 -9.41 -10.21
C ALA A 14 0.68 -8.00 -9.69
N LEU A 15 1.47 -7.88 -8.62
CA LEU A 15 1.94 -6.58 -8.13
C LEU A 15 2.93 -5.92 -9.10
N LEU A 16 3.83 -6.69 -9.71
CA LEU A 16 4.69 -6.19 -10.78
C LEU A 16 3.89 -5.75 -12.00
N ALA A 17 2.83 -6.48 -12.38
CA ALA A 17 1.91 -6.08 -13.44
C ALA A 17 1.18 -4.76 -13.09
N SER A 18 0.81 -4.56 -11.83
CA SER A 18 0.31 -3.26 -11.35
C SER A 18 1.34 -2.15 -11.54
N GLY A 19 2.60 -2.40 -11.21
CA GLY A 19 3.70 -1.44 -11.43
C GLY A 19 3.92 -1.08 -12.91
N ARG A 20 3.65 -2.02 -13.82
CA ARG A 20 3.69 -1.79 -15.27
C ARG A 20 2.41 -1.15 -15.84
N GLY A 21 1.36 -0.99 -15.04
CA GLY A 21 0.06 -0.44 -15.48
C GLY A 21 -0.82 -1.43 -16.24
N GLU A 22 -0.53 -2.71 -16.13
CA GLU A 22 -1.25 -3.80 -16.83
C GLU A 22 -2.47 -4.27 -16.03
N LEU A 23 -2.55 -3.98 -14.73
CA LEU A 23 -3.60 -4.51 -13.85
C LEU A 23 -4.90 -3.70 -13.89
N PHE A 24 -4.83 -2.38 -13.69
CA PHE A 24 -6.00 -1.49 -13.66
C PHE A 24 -6.20 -0.72 -14.97
N GLY A 25 -5.36 -0.97 -15.97
CA GLY A 25 -5.37 -0.33 -17.29
C GLY A 25 -4.67 1.04 -17.34
N PRO A 26 -4.48 1.58 -18.56
CA PRO A 26 -3.77 2.84 -18.78
C PRO A 26 -4.40 4.03 -18.03
N GLY A 27 -3.56 4.92 -17.52
CA GLY A 27 -3.98 6.14 -16.82
C GLY A 27 -4.48 5.93 -15.38
N ASN A 28 -4.60 4.68 -14.92
CA ASN A 28 -5.11 4.35 -13.59
C ASN A 28 -4.00 4.08 -12.57
N ALA A 29 -4.38 3.62 -11.37
CA ALA A 29 -3.44 3.39 -10.28
C ALA A 29 -2.36 2.38 -10.66
N GLN A 30 -1.13 2.66 -10.24
CA GLN A 30 0.03 1.79 -10.40
C GLN A 30 0.76 1.73 -9.07
N LEU A 31 1.28 0.57 -8.71
CA LEU A 31 2.27 0.46 -7.65
C LEU A 31 3.62 1.00 -8.12
N PRO A 32 4.52 1.38 -7.21
CA PRO A 32 5.93 1.52 -7.55
C PRO A 32 6.50 0.20 -8.09
N ALA A 33 7.47 0.28 -8.99
CA ALA A 33 8.30 -0.88 -9.34
C ALA A 33 9.41 -1.08 -8.30
N PRO A 34 10.03 -2.27 -8.22
CA PRO A 34 11.27 -2.45 -7.48
C PRO A 34 12.34 -1.41 -7.88
N PRO A 35 13.13 -0.89 -6.93
CA PRO A 35 13.24 -1.33 -5.54
C PRO A 35 12.28 -0.62 -4.57
N MET A 36 11.29 0.14 -5.06
CA MET A 36 10.34 0.91 -4.22
C MET A 36 9.03 0.16 -3.91
N LEU A 37 8.78 -0.99 -4.53
CA LEU A 37 7.66 -1.87 -4.14
C LEU A 37 7.97 -2.51 -2.78
N MET A 38 7.13 -2.25 -1.76
CA MET A 38 7.44 -2.57 -0.36
C MET A 38 6.62 -3.73 0.23
N PHE A 39 6.06 -4.59 -0.61
CA PHE A 39 5.40 -5.84 -0.22
C PHE A 39 5.39 -6.82 -1.39
N ASP A 40 5.44 -8.10 -1.07
CA ASP A 40 5.53 -9.19 -2.05
C ASP A 40 4.16 -9.74 -2.45
N ARG A 41 3.15 -9.55 -1.59
CA ARG A 41 1.81 -10.08 -1.82
C ARG A 41 0.76 -9.33 -1.02
N ILE A 42 -0.45 -9.31 -1.56
CA ILE A 42 -1.68 -8.93 -0.85
C ILE A 42 -2.41 -10.23 -0.53
N THR A 43 -2.48 -10.60 0.75
CA THR A 43 -3.13 -11.84 1.19
C THR A 43 -4.64 -11.71 1.28
N THR A 44 -5.13 -10.51 1.59
CA THR A 44 -6.56 -10.20 1.70
C THR A 44 -6.84 -8.77 1.25
N ILE A 45 -7.88 -8.57 0.44
CA ILE A 45 -8.46 -7.25 0.17
C ILE A 45 -9.98 -7.38 0.02
N ASN A 46 -10.73 -6.62 0.82
CA ASN A 46 -12.18 -6.66 0.89
C ASN A 46 -12.78 -5.24 0.90
N ALA A 47 -13.95 -5.07 0.29
CA ALA A 47 -14.66 -3.79 0.23
C ALA A 47 -15.45 -3.45 1.51
N ASP A 48 -15.62 -4.42 2.39
CA ASP A 48 -16.28 -4.37 3.68
C ASP A 48 -15.40 -4.96 4.78
N GLY A 49 -15.88 -4.92 6.03
CA GLY A 49 -15.07 -5.28 7.18
C GLY A 49 -14.01 -4.21 7.52
N GLY A 50 -12.96 -4.65 8.22
CA GLY A 50 -12.03 -3.76 8.90
C GLY A 50 -12.68 -3.06 10.11
N GLU A 51 -11.88 -2.34 10.88
CA GLU A 51 -12.31 -1.67 12.12
C GLU A 51 -13.48 -0.68 11.91
N HIS A 52 -13.57 -0.07 10.73
CA HIS A 52 -14.59 0.93 10.40
C HIS A 52 -15.71 0.41 9.49
N GLY A 53 -15.65 -0.87 9.09
CA GLY A 53 -16.63 -1.46 8.17
C GLY A 53 -16.62 -0.88 6.75
N LYS A 54 -15.51 -0.28 6.30
CA LYS A 54 -15.37 0.37 4.97
C LYS A 54 -14.34 -0.29 4.07
N GLY A 55 -13.82 -1.45 4.46
CA GLY A 55 -12.84 -2.22 3.72
C GLY A 55 -11.57 -2.48 4.52
N TYR A 56 -10.85 -3.49 4.07
CA TYR A 56 -9.63 -3.98 4.72
C TYR A 56 -8.63 -4.45 3.67
N VAL A 57 -7.34 -4.23 3.93
CA VAL A 57 -6.23 -4.79 3.13
C VAL A 57 -5.18 -5.37 4.07
N GLU A 58 -4.71 -6.57 3.76
CA GLU A 58 -3.57 -7.21 4.41
C GLU A 58 -2.54 -7.62 3.36
N ALA A 59 -1.28 -7.29 3.62
CA ALA A 59 -0.16 -7.55 2.73
C ALA A 59 1.09 -7.95 3.51
N GLU A 60 2.01 -8.64 2.84
CA GLU A 60 3.22 -9.16 3.46
C GLU A 60 4.47 -8.78 2.65
N LEU A 61 5.57 -8.55 3.36
CA LEU A 61 6.92 -8.44 2.82
C LEU A 61 7.80 -9.48 3.52
N ASP A 62 8.44 -10.36 2.75
CA ASP A 62 9.45 -11.26 3.27
C ASP A 62 10.75 -10.47 3.52
N ILE A 63 11.35 -10.69 4.69
CA ILE A 63 12.57 -9.98 5.09
C ILE A 63 13.77 -10.89 4.90
N HIS A 64 14.76 -10.34 4.19
CA HIS A 64 16.01 -11.02 3.84
C HIS A 64 17.18 -10.07 4.16
N PRO A 65 18.31 -10.55 4.71
CA PRO A 65 19.46 -9.71 5.01
C PRO A 65 20.08 -8.99 3.78
N ASP A 66 19.82 -9.50 2.58
CA ASP A 66 20.29 -8.95 1.30
C ASP A 66 19.34 -7.90 0.69
N LEU A 67 18.22 -7.57 1.35
CA LEU A 67 17.38 -6.45 0.94
C LEU A 67 18.21 -5.16 0.89
N TRP A 68 18.07 -4.43 -0.22
CA TRP A 68 18.97 -3.34 -0.61
C TRP A 68 19.16 -2.28 0.47
N PHE A 69 18.10 -1.97 1.23
CA PHE A 69 18.11 -0.90 2.22
C PHE A 69 18.98 -1.24 3.44
N PHE A 70 19.16 -2.53 3.79
CA PHE A 70 20.03 -2.90 4.90
C PHE A 70 21.50 -2.62 4.60
N GLN A 71 21.89 -2.57 3.32
CA GLN A 71 23.26 -2.31 2.90
C GLN A 71 23.65 -0.84 3.03
N CYS A 72 22.68 0.07 3.13
CA CYS A 72 22.92 1.51 3.19
C CYS A 72 22.28 2.21 4.39
N HIS A 73 21.41 1.54 5.15
CA HIS A 73 20.67 2.12 6.26
C HIS A 73 20.72 1.22 7.50
N PHE A 74 21.71 1.36 8.37
CA PHE A 74 22.96 2.12 8.22
C PHE A 74 24.14 1.15 8.08
N ILE A 75 25.29 1.65 7.60
CA ILE A 75 26.52 0.85 7.57
C ILE A 75 26.92 0.50 9.01
N GLY A 76 26.89 -0.79 9.35
CA GLY A 76 27.20 -1.31 10.69
C GLY A 76 26.03 -1.34 11.68
N ASP A 77 24.86 -0.83 11.29
CA ASP A 77 23.62 -0.84 12.09
C ASP A 77 22.40 -0.99 11.17
N PRO A 78 22.21 -2.18 10.55
CA PRO A 78 21.21 -2.38 9.51
C PRO A 78 19.79 -2.40 10.08
N VAL A 79 18.93 -1.54 9.56
CA VAL A 79 17.52 -1.40 9.92
C VAL A 79 16.71 -0.89 8.74
N MET A 80 15.54 -1.49 8.47
CA MET A 80 14.64 -1.01 7.44
C MET A 80 14.27 0.46 7.72
N PRO A 81 14.41 1.36 6.73
CA PRO A 81 13.95 2.73 6.88
C PRO A 81 12.44 2.75 7.20
N GLY A 82 12.05 3.32 8.35
CA GLY A 82 10.64 3.39 8.76
C GLY A 82 9.74 4.11 7.74
N CYS A 83 10.32 5.02 6.93
CA CYS A 83 9.61 5.68 5.84
C CYS A 83 9.18 4.71 4.73
N LEU A 84 9.90 3.62 4.48
CA LEU A 84 9.51 2.61 3.48
C LEU A 84 8.32 1.78 3.98
N GLY A 85 8.28 1.47 5.28
CA GLY A 85 7.11 0.82 5.89
C GLY A 85 5.87 1.71 5.86
N LEU A 86 6.05 3.03 6.05
CA LEU A 86 4.98 4.02 5.85
C LEU A 86 4.53 4.11 4.39
N ASP A 87 5.47 4.10 3.44
CA ASP A 87 5.16 4.15 2.01
C ASP A 87 4.36 2.92 1.55
N ALA A 88 4.71 1.73 2.03
CA ALA A 88 3.93 0.51 1.79
C ALA A 88 2.45 0.67 2.14
N MET A 89 2.15 1.33 3.27
CA MET A 89 0.76 1.57 3.68
C MET A 89 0.04 2.55 2.75
N TRP A 90 0.70 3.62 2.28
CA TRP A 90 0.13 4.48 1.24
C TRP A 90 -0.06 3.75 -0.10
N GLN A 91 0.91 2.93 -0.51
CA GLN A 91 0.82 2.09 -1.71
C GLN A 91 -0.44 1.20 -1.64
N LEU A 92 -0.71 0.55 -0.51
CA LEU A 92 -1.89 -0.30 -0.30
C LEU A 92 -3.20 0.48 -0.34
N VAL A 93 -3.26 1.68 0.25
CA VAL A 93 -4.45 2.55 0.12
C VAL A 93 -4.67 2.95 -1.35
N GLY A 94 -3.62 3.31 -2.07
CA GLY A 94 -3.69 3.63 -3.50
C GLY A 94 -4.14 2.44 -4.36
N PHE A 95 -3.58 1.26 -4.08
CA PHE A 95 -3.97 0.01 -4.72
C PHE A 95 -5.45 -0.30 -4.47
N TYR A 96 -5.93 -0.16 -3.23
CA TYR A 96 -7.33 -0.34 -2.89
C TYR A 96 -8.25 0.56 -3.71
N LEU A 97 -7.88 1.83 -3.92
CA LEU A 97 -8.67 2.76 -4.73
C LEU A 97 -8.75 2.32 -6.20
N GLY A 98 -7.66 1.80 -6.78
CA GLY A 98 -7.70 1.18 -8.11
C GLY A 98 -8.53 -0.10 -8.14
N TRP A 99 -8.40 -0.94 -7.11
CA TRP A 99 -9.11 -2.20 -6.94
C TRP A 99 -10.63 -2.03 -6.82
N ILE A 100 -11.13 -0.93 -6.25
CA ILE A 100 -12.58 -0.62 -6.27
C ILE A 100 -13.04 0.06 -7.58
N GLY A 101 -12.18 0.14 -8.60
CA GLY A 101 -12.47 0.74 -9.89
C GLY A 101 -12.37 2.28 -9.93
N GLY A 102 -11.65 2.88 -8.98
CA GLY A 102 -11.36 4.32 -9.01
C GLY A 102 -10.43 4.68 -10.16
N PRO A 103 -10.76 5.65 -11.02
CA PRO A 103 -9.89 6.04 -12.13
C PRO A 103 -8.80 7.04 -11.70
N GLY A 104 -7.68 7.04 -12.43
CA GLY A 104 -6.58 8.00 -12.26
C GLY A 104 -5.35 7.44 -11.50
N ARG A 105 -4.26 8.21 -11.52
CA ARG A 105 -2.96 7.85 -10.93
C ARG A 105 -2.86 8.24 -9.46
N GLY A 106 -2.29 7.36 -8.65
CA GLY A 106 -2.20 7.53 -7.19
C GLY A 106 -1.19 8.60 -6.75
N ARG A 107 -1.56 9.38 -5.73
CA ARG A 107 -0.67 10.28 -4.99
C ARG A 107 -0.97 10.19 -3.50
N ALA A 108 0.07 9.96 -2.70
CA ALA A 108 -0.02 10.15 -1.25
C ALA A 108 -0.23 11.63 -0.94
N LEU A 109 -1.16 11.93 -0.05
CA LEU A 109 -1.54 13.29 0.36
C LEU A 109 -1.13 13.60 1.80
N GLY A 110 -0.47 12.65 2.46
CA GLY A 110 0.04 12.75 3.81
C GLY A 110 -0.63 11.77 4.78
N VAL A 111 -0.35 12.01 6.06
CA VAL A 111 -0.77 11.18 7.19
C VAL A 111 -1.05 12.10 8.38
N GLY A 112 -1.94 11.70 9.27
CA GLY A 112 -2.23 12.43 10.50
C GLY A 112 -1.14 12.20 11.55
N GLU A 113 -1.11 11.00 12.12
CA GLU A 113 -0.15 10.61 13.15
C GLU A 113 0.61 9.35 12.70
N VAL A 114 1.92 9.31 12.97
CA VAL A 114 2.77 8.14 12.76
C VAL A 114 3.55 7.88 14.04
N LYS A 115 3.59 6.62 14.49
CA LYS A 115 4.43 6.19 15.61
C LYS A 115 5.29 5.01 15.18
N PHE A 116 6.56 5.08 15.54
CA PHE A 116 7.52 3.98 15.42
C PHE A 116 7.94 3.56 16.82
N THR A 117 7.52 2.38 17.25
CA THR A 117 7.79 1.83 18.60
C THR A 117 8.69 0.59 18.56
N GLY A 118 9.10 0.16 17.37
CA GLY A 118 10.03 -0.93 17.14
C GLY A 118 10.74 -0.76 15.80
N GLN A 119 11.40 -1.82 15.34
CA GLN A 119 12.25 -1.77 14.15
C GLN A 119 12.22 -3.11 13.40
N VAL A 120 12.55 -3.06 12.11
CA VAL A 120 12.77 -4.25 11.29
C VAL A 120 14.26 -4.39 11.03
N THR A 121 14.87 -5.36 11.67
CA THR A 121 16.29 -5.74 11.53
C THR A 121 16.43 -6.95 10.60
N PRO A 122 17.64 -7.31 10.14
CA PRO A 122 17.86 -8.43 9.22
C PRO A 122 17.45 -9.82 9.75
N ASP A 123 17.24 -9.97 11.05
CA ASP A 123 16.79 -11.20 11.69
C ASP A 123 15.27 -11.41 11.62
N ILE A 124 14.49 -10.33 11.44
CA ILE A 124 13.04 -10.42 11.17
C ILE A 124 12.81 -11.27 9.93
N LYS A 125 11.74 -12.08 9.95
CA LYS A 125 11.39 -12.96 8.82
C LYS A 125 10.30 -12.39 7.95
N LYS A 126 9.32 -11.73 8.58
CA LYS A 126 8.16 -11.24 7.86
C LYS A 126 7.65 -9.94 8.46
N VAL A 127 7.30 -9.02 7.55
CA VAL A 127 6.52 -7.84 7.85
C VAL A 127 5.10 -8.03 7.33
N VAL A 128 4.11 -7.68 8.14
CA VAL A 128 2.68 -7.70 7.77
C VAL A 128 2.11 -6.29 7.90
N TYR A 129 1.50 -5.80 6.83
CA TYR A 129 0.78 -4.53 6.79
C TYR A 129 -0.71 -4.80 6.89
N LYS A 130 -1.41 -4.12 7.81
CA LYS A 130 -2.86 -4.21 7.95
C LYS A 130 -3.46 -2.82 7.84
N ILE A 131 -4.35 -2.62 6.86
CA ILE A 131 -4.93 -1.33 6.51
C ILE A 131 -6.44 -1.40 6.73
N ASN A 132 -6.93 -0.51 7.60
CA ASN A 132 -8.35 -0.34 7.87
C ASN A 132 -8.84 0.93 7.17
N LEU A 133 -9.65 0.77 6.13
CA LEU A 133 -10.24 1.92 5.43
C LEU A 133 -11.24 2.59 6.38
N LYS A 134 -11.10 3.89 6.57
CA LYS A 134 -11.96 4.72 7.42
C LYS A 134 -12.99 5.49 6.61
N ARG A 135 -12.57 5.98 5.45
CA ARG A 135 -13.43 6.70 4.51
C ARG A 135 -12.96 6.50 3.08
N VAL A 136 -13.90 6.23 2.19
CA VAL A 136 -13.66 6.08 0.76
C VAL A 136 -14.58 7.03 0.01
N ILE A 137 -14.00 7.88 -0.83
CA ILE A 137 -14.71 8.81 -1.71
C ILE A 137 -14.42 8.36 -3.13
N ASN A 138 -15.45 7.94 -3.88
CA ASN A 138 -15.32 7.54 -5.29
C ASN A 138 -16.35 8.31 -6.12
N ARG A 139 -16.07 9.59 -6.39
CA ARG A 139 -16.92 10.49 -7.19
C ARG A 139 -16.02 11.31 -8.14
N LYS A 140 -16.27 12.61 -8.28
CA LYS A 140 -15.39 13.54 -9.04
C LYS A 140 -13.95 13.55 -8.50
N LEU A 141 -13.81 13.39 -7.18
CA LEU A 141 -12.55 13.14 -6.48
C LEU A 141 -12.55 11.68 -6.02
N VAL A 142 -11.46 10.96 -6.27
CA VAL A 142 -11.23 9.63 -5.74
C VAL A 142 -10.20 9.73 -4.61
N MET A 143 -10.56 9.34 -3.40
CA MET A 143 -9.71 9.46 -2.21
C MET A 143 -10.04 8.40 -1.16
N GLY A 144 -8.98 7.85 -0.56
CA GLY A 144 -9.05 6.96 0.59
C GLY A 144 -8.45 7.62 1.81
N ILE A 145 -9.09 7.43 2.96
CA ILE A 145 -8.55 7.71 4.29
C ILE A 145 -8.52 6.40 5.05
N ALA A 146 -7.38 6.05 5.63
CA ALA A 146 -7.18 4.78 6.31
C ALA A 146 -6.29 4.93 7.55
N ASP A 147 -6.50 4.02 8.49
CA ASP A 147 -5.57 3.75 9.57
C ASP A 147 -4.81 2.46 9.23
N GLY A 148 -3.61 2.27 9.77
CA GLY A 148 -2.81 1.09 9.46
C GLY A 148 -1.79 0.77 10.52
N VAL A 149 -1.42 -0.51 10.57
CA VAL A 149 -0.35 -1.03 11.42
C VAL A 149 0.64 -1.83 10.60
N LEU A 150 1.88 -1.83 11.07
CA LEU A 150 2.94 -2.71 10.58
C LEU A 150 3.35 -3.64 11.72
N GLU A 151 3.26 -4.94 11.47
CA GLU A 151 3.74 -5.99 12.35
C GLU A 151 5.06 -6.57 11.84
N ALA A 152 6.05 -6.75 12.71
CA ALA A 152 7.27 -7.50 12.44
C ALA A 152 7.22 -8.81 13.24
N ASP A 153 7.22 -9.96 12.56
CA ASP A 153 7.07 -11.30 13.14
C ASP A 153 5.90 -11.39 14.17
N GLY A 154 4.78 -10.74 13.84
CA GLY A 154 3.55 -10.72 14.65
C GLY A 154 3.51 -9.66 15.75
N GLN A 155 4.53 -8.82 15.90
CA GLN A 155 4.55 -7.71 16.85
C GLN A 155 4.28 -6.39 16.16
N VAL A 156 3.26 -5.65 16.60
CA VAL A 156 2.97 -4.29 16.08
C VAL A 156 4.11 -3.36 16.46
N ILE A 157 4.78 -2.80 15.45
CA ILE A 157 5.88 -1.85 15.65
C ILE A 157 5.56 -0.46 15.11
N TYR A 158 4.72 -0.33 14.07
CA TYR A 158 4.29 0.97 13.56
C TYR A 158 2.77 1.10 13.63
N THR A 159 2.30 2.32 13.91
CA THR A 159 0.89 2.70 13.81
C THR A 159 0.77 4.01 13.05
N CYS A 160 -0.15 4.07 12.08
CA CYS A 160 -0.43 5.25 11.27
C CYS A 160 -1.92 5.54 11.29
N ASN A 161 -2.27 6.79 11.62
CA ASN A 161 -3.66 7.25 11.66
C ASN A 161 -3.90 8.31 10.59
N ASP A 162 -5.07 8.27 9.96
CA ASP A 162 -5.54 9.22 8.95
C ASP A 162 -4.57 9.38 7.76
N MET A 163 -4.02 8.26 7.26
CA MET A 163 -3.30 8.23 5.98
C MET A 163 -4.25 8.58 4.85
N ARG A 164 -3.80 9.41 3.90
CA ARG A 164 -4.61 9.90 2.78
C ARG A 164 -3.93 9.64 1.45
N VAL A 165 -4.67 9.06 0.51
CA VAL A 165 -4.24 8.86 -0.88
C VAL A 165 -5.38 9.27 -1.81
N GLY A 166 -5.06 9.93 -2.92
CA GLY A 166 -6.02 10.28 -3.96
C GLY A 166 -5.59 9.77 -5.34
N LEU A 167 -6.55 9.59 -6.26
CA LEU A 167 -6.30 9.31 -7.67
C LEU A 167 -6.60 10.54 -8.53
N PHE A 168 -5.73 10.82 -9.50
CA PHE A 168 -5.75 12.05 -10.31
C PHE A 168 -5.55 11.78 -11.81
N GLY A 169 -6.00 12.68 -12.68
CA GLY A 169 -5.66 12.67 -14.11
C GLY A 169 -6.56 11.83 -15.02
N ALA A 170 -7.64 11.24 -14.51
CA ALA A 170 -8.59 10.44 -15.31
C ALA A 170 -9.29 11.20 -16.47
N LYS A 171 -9.17 12.54 -16.53
CA LYS A 171 -9.82 13.38 -17.55
C LYS A 171 -8.88 14.00 -18.56
N ASP A 172 -7.57 13.95 -18.36
CA ASP A 172 -6.62 14.73 -19.18
C ASP A 172 -6.04 13.92 -20.35
N GLU A 173 -6.17 12.59 -20.35
CA GLU A 173 -5.68 11.74 -21.45
C GLU A 173 -6.70 11.60 -22.62
N ALA A 174 -7.98 11.94 -22.42
CA ALA A 174 -9.00 11.86 -23.46
C ALA A 174 -9.06 13.09 -24.39
N ALA A 175 -8.25 14.13 -24.13
CA ALA A 175 -8.26 15.39 -24.87
C ALA A 175 -6.99 15.63 -25.72
N GLY A 176 -6.11 14.63 -25.84
CA GLY A 176 -4.79 14.76 -26.48
C GLY A 176 -4.51 13.79 -27.62
N GLY A 177 -5.55 13.27 -28.29
CA GLY A 177 -5.44 12.41 -29.49
C GLY A 177 -5.95 13.10 -30.74
#